data_AF-A0A2E8GTP1-F1
#
_entry.id   AF-A0A2E8GTP1-F1
#
_cell.length_a   1.000
_cell.length_b   1.000
_cell.length_c   1.000
_cell.angle_alpha   90.00
_cell.angle_beta   90.00
_cell.angle_gamma   90.00
#
_symmetry.space_group_name_H-M   'P 1'
#
loop_
_entity.id
_entity.type
_entity.pdbx_description
1 polymer ?
#
loop_
_entity_poly.entity_id
_entity_poly.type
_entity_poly.pdbx_seq_one_letter_code
_entity_poly.pdbx_strand_id
1 'polypeptide(L)'
;MIKNTLKPTLVTLAFLMATSWITAQDFSFGVDATGDGSTYTMTAGFSPNATDGYDDGIDSYAPPAPPPPAFDAALGWGGDRYYTQILAGDGDLSEHVYDISLAYASDNLITISWDNTGWSDLMSSCWLQDSFGGVMFNVDMLTATSLELTNPAFNLLKLKVTPTDYSPPADPSVSITSPADGETLASGDFNVEYSVENFGIPDDGHVHVFVDGAANSYGSYMVYSTDPIELTGVPDGDHSIMLQLVDTSHQPFDPSIESTVNVTVAVDVPNTAPEAGFTWTADDLTVMFTNTSTDEDGDALTYSWEFGDGNSSMDENPIHTYDAAGSYAVSLTASDGELTDNAYEEVTVSDPGDMPEFAVTINTAGGTSNYPLTIGVSPD
;
A
#
# COMPACT_ATOMS: atom_id res chain seq x y z
N MET A 1 20.25 26.24 -0.01
CA MET A 1 20.04 25.19 1.02
C MET A 1 18.84 25.55 1.90
N ILE A 2 17.64 25.57 1.29
CA ILE A 2 16.30 25.39 1.87
C ILE A 2 15.54 24.78 0.68
N LYS A 3 15.47 23.44 0.52
CA LYS A 3 14.47 22.55 1.13
C LYS A 3 13.02 23.01 0.93
N ASN A 4 12.50 22.73 -0.27
CA ASN A 4 11.09 22.48 -0.58
C ASN A 4 11.13 21.29 -1.57
N THR A 5 11.06 20.02 -1.18
CA THR A 5 10.05 19.40 -0.31
C THR A 5 8.65 19.56 -0.91
N LEU A 6 8.44 18.96 -2.08
CA LEU A 6 7.10 18.63 -2.56
C LEU A 6 6.45 17.71 -1.53
N LYS A 7 5.42 18.24 -0.88
CA LYS A 7 4.78 17.65 0.29
C LYS A 7 4.07 16.36 -0.13
N PRO A 8 4.29 15.21 0.54
CA PRO A 8 3.33 14.14 0.43
C PRO A 8 1.98 14.70 0.89
N THR A 9 0.96 14.54 0.04
CA THR A 9 -0.41 14.85 0.46
C THR A 9 -0.75 13.88 1.58
N LEU A 10 -0.99 14.41 2.78
CA LEU A 10 -1.11 13.63 4.02
C LEU A 10 -2.19 12.53 3.89
N VAL A 11 -1.79 11.31 3.52
CA VAL A 11 -2.68 10.14 3.55
C VAL A 11 -2.60 9.54 4.95
N THR A 12 -3.58 9.89 5.80
CA THR A 12 -3.71 9.30 7.13
C THR A 12 -4.31 7.89 7.00
N LEU A 13 -3.47 6.86 6.94
CA LEU A 13 -3.91 5.46 7.08
C LEU A 13 -4.08 5.12 8.56
N ALA A 14 -5.33 5.11 9.03
CA ALA A 14 -5.67 4.60 10.34
C ALA A 14 -5.89 3.07 10.25
N PHE A 15 -4.91 2.28 10.67
CA PHE A 15 -5.14 0.87 10.95
C PHE A 15 -5.91 0.72 12.26
N LEU A 16 -7.08 0.11 12.21
CA LEU A 16 -7.77 -0.42 13.38
C LEU A 16 -7.91 -1.93 13.22
N MET A 17 -6.81 -2.66 13.43
CA MET A 17 -6.91 -4.09 13.74
C MET A 17 -7.47 -4.23 15.15
N ALA A 18 -8.79 -4.32 15.23
CA ALA A 18 -9.49 -4.63 16.47
C ALA A 18 -9.40 -6.14 16.73
N THR A 19 -8.25 -6.60 17.23
CA THR A 19 -8.13 -7.96 17.75
C THR A 19 -8.74 -8.00 19.16
N SER A 20 -9.87 -8.68 19.29
CA SER A 20 -10.28 -9.20 20.59
C SER A 20 -9.28 -10.28 20.99
N TRP A 21 -8.38 -9.95 21.91
CA TRP A 21 -7.58 -10.97 22.57
C TRP A 21 -8.51 -11.95 23.24
N ILE A 22 -8.50 -13.18 22.75
CA ILE A 22 -8.99 -14.31 23.51
C ILE A 22 -7.88 -15.34 23.47
N THR A 23 -7.28 -15.56 24.64
CA THR A 23 -6.05 -16.35 24.85
C THR A 23 -6.42 -17.82 24.92
N ALA A 24 -6.88 -18.31 23.77
CA ALA A 24 -7.92 -19.32 23.67
C ALA A 24 -7.87 -19.97 22.29
N GLN A 25 -8.21 -21.25 22.19
CA GLN A 25 -8.21 -21.97 20.92
C GLN A 25 -9.34 -21.46 20.02
N ASP A 26 -9.00 -20.87 18.86
CA ASP A 26 -9.96 -20.45 17.83
C ASP A 26 -9.63 -21.14 16.49
N PHE A 27 -10.16 -22.34 16.29
CA PHE A 27 -10.01 -23.08 15.03
C PHE A 27 -11.16 -24.07 14.83
N SER A 28 -11.49 -24.34 13.57
CA SER A 28 -12.42 -25.42 13.21
C SER A 28 -11.92 -26.19 12.00
N PHE A 29 -12.32 -27.45 11.90
CA PHE A 29 -11.87 -28.35 10.85
C PHE A 29 -13.01 -29.28 10.39
N GLY A 30 -12.98 -29.64 9.10
CA GLY A 30 -14.00 -30.46 8.45
C GLY A 30 -13.61 -31.94 8.40
N VAL A 31 -14.60 -32.80 8.61
CA VAL A 31 -14.54 -34.25 8.37
C VAL A 31 -15.75 -34.64 7.52
N ASP A 32 -15.51 -35.10 6.31
CA ASP A 32 -16.56 -35.56 5.39
C ASP A 32 -16.82 -37.05 5.57
N ALA A 33 -18.08 -37.44 5.66
CA ALA A 33 -18.52 -38.83 5.56
C ALA A 33 -19.39 -39.02 4.31
N THR A 34 -19.04 -40.00 3.46
CA THR A 34 -19.70 -40.27 2.18
C THR A 34 -20.22 -41.70 2.10
N GLY A 35 -21.46 -41.88 1.65
CA GLY A 35 -22.14 -43.18 1.45
C GLY A 35 -23.36 -43.05 0.54
N ASP A 36 -23.68 -44.08 -0.26
CA ASP A 36 -24.79 -44.07 -1.25
C ASP A 36 -24.83 -42.82 -2.18
N GLY A 37 -23.65 -42.29 -2.52
CA GLY A 37 -23.50 -41.10 -3.35
C GLY A 37 -23.89 -39.76 -2.68
N SER A 38 -24.12 -39.76 -1.37
CA SER A 38 -24.36 -38.56 -0.55
C SER A 38 -23.19 -38.31 0.40
N THR A 39 -22.93 -37.05 0.73
CA THR A 39 -21.85 -36.64 1.65
C THR A 39 -22.41 -35.73 2.74
N TYR A 40 -22.02 -35.97 3.99
CA TYR A 40 -22.24 -35.07 5.12
C TYR A 40 -20.90 -34.53 5.59
N THR A 41 -20.76 -33.20 5.56
CA THR A 41 -19.63 -32.51 6.18
C THR A 41 -19.94 -32.27 7.65
N MET A 42 -19.00 -32.66 8.51
CA MET A 42 -19.05 -32.46 9.95
C MET A 42 -17.92 -31.52 10.36
N THR A 43 -18.23 -30.43 11.04
CA THR A 43 -17.25 -29.45 11.52
C THR A 43 -17.09 -29.56 13.03
N ALA A 44 -15.87 -29.87 13.47
CA ALA A 44 -15.47 -29.87 14.86
C ALA A 44 -14.44 -28.76 15.11
N GLY A 45 -14.27 -28.31 16.35
CA GLY A 45 -13.31 -27.25 16.64
C GLY A 45 -13.44 -26.66 18.04
N PHE A 46 -12.69 -25.59 18.25
CA PHE A 46 -12.72 -24.81 19.47
C PHE A 46 -12.89 -23.35 19.10
N SER A 47 -13.65 -22.60 19.89
CA SER A 47 -13.65 -21.14 19.79
C SER A 47 -13.73 -20.51 21.17
N PRO A 48 -12.98 -19.44 21.45
CA PRO A 48 -13.17 -18.59 22.62
C PRO A 48 -14.59 -18.08 22.85
N ASN A 49 -15.39 -17.96 21.78
CA ASN A 49 -16.75 -17.44 21.85
C ASN A 49 -17.79 -18.54 22.08
N ALA A 50 -17.37 -19.80 22.06
CA ALA A 50 -18.23 -20.96 22.29
C ALA A 50 -18.21 -21.42 23.76
N THR A 51 -19.15 -22.30 24.08
CA THR A 51 -19.27 -23.02 25.34
C THR A 51 -19.21 -24.53 25.08
N ASP A 52 -19.14 -25.36 26.12
CA ASP A 52 -19.31 -26.82 25.97
C ASP A 52 -20.77 -27.25 25.71
N GLY A 53 -21.63 -26.31 25.31
CA GLY A 53 -23.06 -26.46 25.13
C GLY A 53 -23.48 -26.38 23.67
N TYR A 54 -24.54 -25.60 23.43
CA TYR A 54 -24.99 -25.22 22.09
C TYR A 54 -24.98 -23.69 21.99
N ASP A 55 -24.25 -23.17 21.02
CA ASP A 55 -24.09 -21.74 20.78
C ASP A 55 -24.71 -21.31 19.44
N ASP A 56 -25.78 -20.50 19.51
CA ASP A 56 -26.55 -20.04 18.34
C ASP A 56 -25.69 -19.20 17.40
N GLY A 57 -25.60 -19.65 16.14
CA GLY A 57 -24.75 -19.05 15.10
C GLY A 57 -23.31 -19.56 15.06
N ILE A 58 -22.88 -20.39 16.02
CA ILE A 58 -21.61 -21.12 16.00
C ILE A 58 -21.88 -22.60 15.69
N ASP A 59 -22.80 -23.21 16.44
CA ASP A 59 -23.17 -24.62 16.31
C ASP A 59 -24.38 -24.83 15.38
N SER A 60 -24.47 -26.04 14.83
CA SER A 60 -25.53 -26.45 13.91
C SER A 60 -26.03 -27.85 14.26
N TYR A 61 -27.25 -27.93 14.81
CA TYR A 61 -27.90 -29.21 15.13
C TYR A 61 -28.14 -30.05 13.87
N ALA A 62 -27.76 -31.33 13.92
CA ALA A 62 -28.17 -32.30 12.93
C ALA A 62 -29.60 -32.80 13.24
N PRO A 63 -30.44 -33.04 12.22
CA PRO A 63 -31.78 -33.59 12.42
C PRO A 63 -31.73 -35.03 12.99
N PRO A 64 -32.86 -35.56 13.48
CA PRO A 64 -32.98 -36.97 13.83
C PRO A 64 -32.64 -37.85 12.61
N ALA A 65 -31.87 -38.92 12.86
CA ALA A 65 -31.42 -39.81 11.79
C ALA A 65 -32.61 -40.37 10.98
N PRO A 66 -32.52 -40.39 9.64
CA PRO A 66 -33.53 -41.05 8.81
C PRO A 66 -33.59 -42.55 9.15
N PRO A 67 -34.76 -43.19 8.96
CA PRO A 67 -34.89 -44.62 9.24
C PRO A 67 -33.96 -45.43 8.33
N PRO A 68 -33.21 -46.43 8.87
CA PRO A 68 -32.38 -47.30 8.05
C PRO A 68 -33.19 -48.01 6.95
N PRO A 69 -32.62 -48.22 5.75
CA PRO A 69 -31.20 -48.12 5.40
C PRO A 69 -30.84 -46.83 4.63
N ALA A 70 -31.20 -45.66 5.16
CA ALA A 70 -30.69 -44.38 4.64
C ALA A 70 -29.28 -44.10 5.22
N PHE A 71 -28.38 -43.57 4.38
CA PHE A 71 -27.10 -43.03 4.85
C PHE A 71 -27.32 -41.76 5.68
N ASP A 72 -26.59 -41.64 6.79
CA ASP A 72 -26.59 -40.48 7.68
C ASP A 72 -25.28 -40.41 8.44
N ALA A 73 -24.74 -39.21 8.65
CA ALA A 73 -23.59 -38.99 9.52
C ALA A 73 -23.73 -37.65 10.26
N ALA A 74 -23.42 -37.66 11.56
CA ALA A 74 -23.42 -36.46 12.39
C ALA A 74 -22.49 -36.62 13.60
N LEU A 75 -21.91 -35.50 14.04
CA LEU A 75 -21.22 -35.40 15.32
C LEU A 75 -22.21 -35.61 16.48
N GLY A 76 -21.68 -36.05 17.61
CA GLY A 76 -22.39 -36.19 18.86
C GLY A 76 -21.61 -35.55 20.00
N TRP A 77 -22.29 -34.70 20.77
CA TRP A 77 -21.76 -34.04 21.96
C TRP A 77 -22.89 -33.87 22.98
N GLY A 78 -22.62 -34.04 24.28
CA GLY A 78 -23.62 -33.92 25.35
C GLY A 78 -24.79 -34.93 25.32
N GLY A 79 -24.89 -35.78 24.28
CA GLY A 79 -26.05 -36.64 23.99
C GLY A 79 -26.92 -36.16 22.82
N ASP A 80 -26.64 -34.97 22.27
CA ASP A 80 -27.30 -34.39 21.10
C ASP A 80 -26.49 -34.63 19.80
N ARG A 81 -27.05 -34.23 18.64
CA ARG A 81 -26.45 -34.44 17.31
C ARG A 81 -26.16 -33.12 16.59
N TYR A 82 -25.02 -33.05 15.91
CA TYR A 82 -24.55 -31.81 15.27
C TYR A 82 -23.95 -32.07 13.88
N TYR A 83 -24.11 -31.12 12.97
CA TYR A 83 -23.26 -30.97 11.80
C TYR A 83 -22.07 -30.06 12.09
N THR A 84 -22.26 -29.05 12.93
CA THR A 84 -21.17 -28.21 13.46
C THR A 84 -21.26 -28.24 14.98
N GLN A 85 -20.19 -28.66 15.65
CA GLN A 85 -20.00 -28.49 17.09
C GLN A 85 -18.64 -27.88 17.35
N ILE A 86 -18.63 -26.69 17.91
CA ILE A 86 -17.45 -25.99 18.39
C ILE A 86 -17.50 -26.00 19.92
N LEU A 87 -16.38 -26.31 20.57
CA LEU A 87 -16.28 -26.34 22.03
C LEU A 87 -15.62 -25.06 22.56
N ALA A 88 -15.71 -24.85 23.88
CA ALA A 88 -15.05 -23.71 24.50
C ALA A 88 -13.53 -23.81 24.29
N GLY A 89 -12.94 -22.79 23.67
CA GLY A 89 -11.48 -22.63 23.61
C GLY A 89 -10.91 -22.08 24.92
N ASP A 90 -11.32 -22.58 26.09
CA ASP A 90 -11.07 -21.93 27.39
C ASP A 90 -9.62 -22.00 27.90
N GLY A 91 -8.72 -22.58 27.10
CA GLY A 91 -7.35 -22.87 27.46
C GLY A 91 -7.12 -24.32 27.91
N ASP A 92 -8.14 -25.17 28.01
CA ASP A 92 -7.95 -26.58 28.32
C ASP A 92 -7.30 -27.35 27.16
N LEU A 93 -6.05 -27.75 27.37
CA LEU A 93 -5.24 -28.56 26.46
C LEU A 93 -5.47 -30.07 26.65
N SER A 94 -6.58 -30.46 27.29
CA SER A 94 -6.94 -31.86 27.46
C SER A 94 -7.56 -32.46 26.18
N GLU A 95 -7.60 -33.80 26.16
CA GLU A 95 -8.17 -34.55 25.04
C GLU A 95 -9.70 -34.47 25.06
N HIS A 96 -10.27 -33.76 24.10
CA HIS A 96 -11.70 -33.67 23.86
C HIS A 96 -12.16 -34.81 22.95
N VAL A 97 -13.34 -35.38 23.21
CA VAL A 97 -13.84 -36.57 22.51
C VAL A 97 -15.23 -36.33 21.95
N TYR A 98 -15.31 -36.17 20.64
CA TYR A 98 -16.55 -36.13 19.88
C TYR A 98 -16.98 -37.57 19.52
N ASP A 99 -18.29 -37.80 19.53
CA ASP A 99 -18.86 -38.98 18.89
C ASP A 99 -19.08 -38.70 17.39
N ILE A 100 -18.85 -39.68 16.52
CA ILE A 100 -19.32 -39.67 15.13
C ILE A 100 -20.35 -40.77 14.98
N SER A 101 -21.63 -40.38 14.86
CA SER A 101 -22.74 -41.28 14.62
C SER A 101 -22.86 -41.58 13.12
N LEU A 102 -22.96 -42.86 12.75
CA LEU A 102 -23.00 -43.31 11.35
C LEU A 102 -24.18 -44.27 11.12
N ALA A 103 -25.00 -44.00 10.11
CA ALA A 103 -25.99 -44.92 9.57
C ALA A 103 -25.55 -45.40 8.18
N TYR A 104 -25.49 -46.72 8.00
CA TYR A 104 -25.10 -47.32 6.72
C TYR A 104 -26.29 -47.41 5.76
N ALA A 105 -26.02 -47.09 4.49
CA ALA A 105 -26.93 -47.39 3.40
C ALA A 105 -26.86 -48.87 2.98
N SER A 106 -27.63 -49.22 1.95
CA SER A 106 -27.78 -50.59 1.46
C SER A 106 -26.50 -51.23 0.91
N ASP A 107 -25.50 -50.43 0.54
CA ASP A 107 -24.17 -50.85 0.08
C ASP A 107 -23.23 -51.26 1.24
N ASN A 108 -23.54 -50.85 2.47
CA ASN A 108 -22.72 -51.04 3.68
C ASN A 108 -21.31 -50.41 3.58
N LEU A 109 -21.15 -49.36 2.76
CA LEU A 109 -19.90 -48.64 2.60
C LEU A 109 -20.03 -47.19 3.10
N ILE A 110 -19.10 -46.76 3.94
CA ILE A 110 -18.90 -45.36 4.28
C ILE A 110 -17.41 -45.04 4.12
N THR A 111 -17.09 -43.98 3.39
CA THR A 111 -15.74 -43.41 3.31
C THR A 111 -15.73 -42.12 4.13
N ILE A 112 -14.83 -42.05 5.11
CA ILE A 112 -14.55 -40.83 5.86
C ILE A 112 -13.28 -40.21 5.28
N SER A 113 -13.27 -38.90 5.04
CA SER A 113 -12.13 -38.16 4.50
C SER A 113 -12.01 -36.77 5.13
N TRP A 114 -10.80 -36.25 5.20
CA TRP A 114 -10.51 -34.93 5.76
C TRP A 114 -9.23 -34.36 5.12
N ASP A 115 -9.11 -33.04 5.13
CA ASP A 115 -7.87 -32.33 4.81
C ASP A 115 -7.20 -31.94 6.13
N ASN A 116 -5.98 -32.45 6.35
CA ASN A 116 -5.19 -32.22 7.56
C ASN A 116 -4.07 -31.18 7.40
N THR A 117 -4.09 -30.42 6.31
CA THR A 117 -3.15 -29.32 6.09
C THR A 117 -3.23 -28.30 7.25
N GLY A 118 -2.09 -27.96 7.86
CA GLY A 118 -1.99 -27.06 9.02
C GLY A 118 -2.48 -27.63 10.37
N TRP A 119 -3.02 -28.86 10.42
CA TRP A 119 -3.57 -29.41 11.67
C TRP A 119 -2.52 -29.62 12.77
N SER A 120 -1.25 -29.82 12.42
CA SER A 120 -0.14 -30.00 13.36
C SER A 120 0.16 -28.77 14.22
N ASP A 121 -0.21 -27.58 13.75
CA ASP A 121 0.04 -26.32 14.43
C ASP A 121 -1.12 -25.97 15.39
N LEU A 122 -2.32 -26.47 15.08
CA LEU A 122 -3.57 -26.27 15.82
C LEU A 122 -3.80 -27.31 16.93
N MET A 123 -3.27 -28.52 16.78
CA MET A 123 -3.49 -29.62 17.73
C MET A 123 -2.34 -30.62 17.82
N SER A 124 -2.03 -31.01 19.05
CA SER A 124 -0.95 -31.95 19.39
C SER A 124 -1.29 -33.41 19.02
N SER A 125 -2.57 -33.74 18.88
CA SER A 125 -3.03 -35.02 18.37
C SER A 125 -4.47 -34.97 17.86
N CYS A 126 -4.75 -35.67 16.76
CA CYS A 126 -6.10 -35.91 16.26
C CYS A 126 -6.24 -37.40 15.88
N TRP A 127 -7.14 -38.13 16.54
CA TRP A 127 -7.30 -39.58 16.35
C TRP A 127 -8.74 -39.97 16.04
N LEU A 128 -8.92 -40.81 15.02
CA LEU A 128 -10.19 -41.49 14.74
C LEU A 128 -10.12 -42.94 15.21
N GLN A 129 -10.97 -43.29 16.18
CA GLN A 129 -10.97 -44.58 16.86
C GLN A 129 -12.33 -45.28 16.79
N ASP A 130 -12.29 -46.60 16.83
CA ASP A 130 -13.49 -47.39 17.11
C ASP A 130 -13.96 -47.22 18.58
N SER A 131 -15.25 -47.49 18.81
CA SER A 131 -15.87 -47.39 20.15
C SER A 131 -15.29 -48.30 21.24
N PHE A 132 -14.38 -49.23 20.91
CA PHE A 132 -13.64 -50.05 21.89
C PHE A 132 -12.27 -49.45 22.27
N GLY A 133 -12.01 -48.19 21.91
CA GLY A 133 -10.80 -47.46 22.30
C GLY A 133 -9.59 -47.73 21.41
N GLY A 134 -9.82 -47.84 20.10
CA GLY A 134 -8.76 -48.03 19.11
C GLY A 134 -8.27 -49.48 18.94
N VAL A 135 -9.00 -50.47 19.46
CA VAL A 135 -8.62 -51.89 19.44
C VAL A 135 -8.84 -52.54 18.07
N MET A 136 -9.83 -52.08 17.32
CA MET A 136 -10.14 -52.55 15.96
C MET A 136 -9.50 -51.65 14.90
N PHE A 137 -9.55 -50.32 15.08
CA PHE A 137 -8.80 -49.37 14.29
C PHE A 137 -8.48 -48.11 15.11
N ASN A 138 -7.28 -47.57 14.90
CA ASN A 138 -6.80 -46.34 15.49
C ASN A 138 -6.05 -45.57 14.41
N VAL A 139 -6.66 -44.52 13.87
CA VAL A 139 -6.12 -43.75 12.73
C VAL A 139 -5.67 -42.40 13.23
N ASP A 140 -4.39 -42.08 13.01
CA ASP A 140 -3.84 -40.75 13.22
C ASP A 140 -4.28 -39.84 12.07
N MET A 141 -5.13 -38.87 12.37
CA MET A 141 -5.68 -37.95 11.38
C MET A 141 -4.70 -36.85 10.99
N LEU A 142 -3.59 -36.67 11.72
CA LEU A 142 -2.51 -35.76 11.34
C LEU A 142 -1.60 -36.36 10.24
N THR A 143 -1.72 -37.66 9.95
CA THR A 143 -0.88 -38.35 8.95
C THR A 143 -1.66 -39.11 7.88
N ALA A 144 -2.85 -39.65 8.20
CA ALA A 144 -3.80 -40.16 7.22
C ALA A 144 -4.83 -39.08 6.84
N THR A 145 -5.47 -39.22 5.68
CA THR A 145 -6.52 -38.29 5.17
C THR A 145 -7.86 -38.99 4.88
N SER A 146 -7.95 -40.30 5.07
CA SER A 146 -9.20 -41.06 4.90
C SER A 146 -9.24 -42.40 5.64
N LEU A 147 -10.45 -42.92 5.83
CA LEU A 147 -10.77 -44.24 6.37
C LEU A 147 -11.98 -44.83 5.65
N GLU A 148 -11.86 -46.04 5.08
CA GLU A 148 -12.98 -46.79 4.52
C GLU A 148 -13.57 -47.77 5.54
N LEU A 149 -14.90 -47.73 5.71
CA LEU A 149 -15.63 -48.60 6.63
C LEU A 149 -16.63 -49.46 5.85
N THR A 150 -16.42 -50.77 5.90
CA THR A 150 -17.24 -51.80 5.21
C THR A 150 -18.00 -52.72 6.17
N ASN A 151 -17.95 -52.44 7.48
CA ASN A 151 -18.59 -53.23 8.53
C ASN A 151 -19.62 -52.38 9.29
N PRO A 152 -20.94 -52.61 9.07
CA PRO A 152 -22.01 -51.86 9.73
C PRO A 152 -22.05 -51.88 11.26
N ALA A 153 -21.22 -52.70 11.90
CA ALA A 153 -21.03 -52.66 13.35
C ALA A 153 -20.30 -51.38 13.83
N PHE A 154 -19.61 -50.65 12.95
CA PHE A 154 -18.95 -49.37 13.27
C PHE A 154 -19.91 -48.18 13.05
N ASN A 155 -21.05 -48.21 13.74
CA ASN A 155 -22.06 -47.14 13.69
C ASN A 155 -21.79 -45.97 14.66
N LEU A 156 -20.71 -46.07 15.46
CA LEU A 156 -20.24 -45.02 16.37
C LEU A 156 -18.72 -45.03 16.43
N LEU A 157 -18.10 -43.89 16.12
CA LEU A 157 -16.65 -43.68 16.22
C LEU A 157 -16.35 -42.61 17.27
N LYS A 158 -15.10 -42.59 17.75
CA LYS A 158 -14.56 -41.54 18.61
C LYS A 158 -13.56 -40.70 17.82
N LEU A 159 -13.87 -39.42 17.65
CA LEU A 159 -12.93 -38.40 17.18
C LEU A 159 -12.31 -37.73 18.41
N LYS A 160 -11.01 -37.91 18.60
CA LYS A 160 -10.28 -37.47 19.80
C LYS A 160 -9.29 -36.39 19.43
N VAL A 161 -9.42 -35.22 20.04
CA VAL A 161 -8.73 -33.99 19.65
C VAL A 161 -8.05 -33.40 20.87
N THR A 162 -6.73 -33.21 20.82
CA THR A 162 -5.98 -32.55 21.90
C THR A 162 -5.38 -31.27 21.34
N PRO A 163 -6.00 -30.09 21.56
CA PRO A 163 -5.47 -28.84 21.03
C PRO A 163 -4.07 -28.52 21.58
N THR A 164 -3.30 -27.69 20.87
CA THR A 164 -2.05 -27.11 21.36
C THR A 164 -2.33 -25.80 22.12
N ASP A 165 -1.35 -25.39 22.94
CA ASP A 165 -1.35 -24.05 23.53
C ASP A 165 -1.13 -23.02 22.43
N TYR A 166 -2.20 -22.43 21.92
CA TYR A 166 -2.10 -21.28 21.01
C TYR A 166 -1.84 -20.01 21.83
N SER A 167 -0.59 -19.88 22.28
CA SER A 167 -0.04 -18.57 22.59
C SER A 167 0.45 -17.97 21.27
N PRO A 168 -0.20 -16.94 20.69
CA PRO A 168 0.38 -16.25 19.56
C PRO A 168 1.77 -15.76 19.98
N PRO A 169 2.80 -16.02 19.17
CA PRO A 169 4.07 -15.37 19.31
C PRO A 169 3.94 -14.05 18.55
N ALA A 170 4.88 -13.70 17.66
CA ALA A 170 5.76 -12.64 18.10
C ALA A 170 6.18 -11.56 17.02
N ASP A 171 6.72 -10.40 17.48
CA ASP A 171 6.73 -9.01 16.92
C ASP A 171 7.51 -8.79 15.62
N PRO A 172 6.84 -8.32 14.55
CA PRO A 172 7.50 -7.77 13.36
C PRO A 172 7.23 -6.26 13.18
N SER A 173 8.27 -5.47 12.93
CA SER A 173 8.15 -4.07 12.52
C SER A 173 8.45 -3.87 11.03
N VAL A 174 7.66 -3.04 10.35
CA VAL A 174 7.76 -2.71 8.91
C VAL A 174 8.17 -1.25 8.72
N SER A 175 9.07 -0.93 7.78
CA SER A 175 9.37 0.47 7.41
C SER A 175 9.75 0.59 5.93
N ILE A 176 9.51 1.78 5.36
CA ILE A 176 9.66 2.09 3.93
C ILE A 176 10.71 3.20 3.76
N THR A 177 11.55 3.10 2.73
CA THR A 177 12.64 4.05 2.41
C THR A 177 12.46 4.73 1.04
N SER A 178 13.21 5.82 0.82
CA SER A 178 13.17 6.67 -0.37
C SER A 178 13.84 6.02 -1.60
N PRO A 179 13.25 6.10 -2.81
CA PRO A 179 13.91 5.59 -4.03
C PRO A 179 15.11 6.41 -4.51
N ALA A 180 15.23 7.68 -4.11
CA ALA A 180 16.15 8.64 -4.73
C ALA A 180 17.59 8.58 -4.20
N ASP A 181 17.75 8.31 -2.89
CA ASP A 181 19.01 8.48 -2.17
C ASP A 181 19.37 7.37 -1.17
N GLY A 182 18.43 6.46 -0.88
CA GLY A 182 18.67 5.30 -0.01
C GLY A 182 18.79 5.62 1.49
N GLU A 183 18.51 6.86 1.90
CA GLU A 183 18.49 7.27 3.31
C GLU A 183 17.21 6.78 4.02
N THR A 184 17.32 6.49 5.31
CA THR A 184 16.16 6.09 6.13
C THR A 184 15.27 7.30 6.41
N LEU A 185 14.00 7.24 5.99
CA LEU A 185 13.05 8.35 6.12
C LEU A 185 12.68 8.60 7.59
N ALA A 186 13.26 9.65 8.17
CA ALA A 186 13.10 10.00 9.58
C ALA A 186 11.77 10.74 9.86
N SER A 187 10.72 9.98 10.20
CA SER A 187 9.52 10.36 11.00
C SER A 187 8.88 11.75 10.79
N GLY A 188 8.96 12.32 9.58
CA GLY A 188 8.55 13.72 9.32
C GLY A 188 7.21 13.85 8.61
N ASP A 189 7.08 13.22 7.44
CA ASP A 189 6.05 13.59 6.46
C ASP A 189 5.01 12.48 6.17
N PHE A 190 5.15 11.30 6.79
CA PHE A 190 4.09 10.30 6.91
C PHE A 190 4.28 9.45 8.18
N ASN A 191 3.24 9.39 9.03
CA ASN A 191 3.15 8.39 10.09
C ASN A 191 2.42 7.15 9.53
N VAL A 192 3.13 6.03 9.43
CA VAL A 192 2.51 4.71 9.49
C VAL A 192 2.64 4.24 10.94
N GLU A 193 1.63 4.53 11.75
CA GLU A 193 1.51 3.94 13.08
C GLU A 193 0.92 2.53 12.94
N TYR A 194 1.77 1.51 13.09
CA TYR A 194 1.37 0.19 13.58
C TYR A 194 2.04 -0.02 14.94
N SER A 195 1.36 -0.72 15.85
CA SER A 195 1.85 -0.94 17.20
C SER A 195 2.52 -2.31 17.31
N VAL A 196 3.80 -2.32 17.66
CA VAL A 196 4.57 -3.49 18.09
C VAL A 196 4.83 -3.40 19.60
N GLU A 197 3.75 -3.57 20.37
CA GLU A 197 3.84 -3.77 21.82
C GLU A 197 3.15 -5.10 22.17
N ASN A 198 3.93 -6.02 22.75
CA ASN A 198 3.58 -7.36 23.27
C ASN A 198 3.80 -8.60 22.38
N PHE A 199 4.83 -8.71 21.53
CA PHE A 199 5.08 -10.02 20.89
C PHE A 199 6.56 -10.63 20.90
N GLY A 200 7.58 -10.21 20.11
CA GLY A 200 8.99 -10.75 19.89
C GLY A 200 9.36 -12.09 19.11
N ILE A 201 9.25 -12.21 17.76
CA ILE A 201 9.18 -13.45 16.87
C ILE A 201 10.01 -14.71 17.28
N PRO A 202 9.53 -15.97 17.11
CA PRO A 202 10.39 -17.17 17.16
C PRO A 202 11.25 -17.27 15.90
N ASP A 203 12.47 -17.81 16.01
CA ASP A 203 13.57 -17.68 15.03
C ASP A 203 13.36 -18.22 13.59
N ASP A 204 12.16 -18.62 13.15
CA ASP A 204 11.93 -19.27 11.84
C ASP A 204 10.69 -18.81 11.03
N GLY A 205 9.87 -17.87 11.52
CA GLY A 205 8.72 -17.35 10.78
C GLY A 205 9.09 -16.51 9.56
N HIS A 206 8.26 -16.53 8.50
CA HIS A 206 8.57 -15.90 7.22
C HIS A 206 7.43 -15.05 6.63
N VAL A 207 7.78 -14.11 5.76
CA VAL A 207 6.83 -13.22 5.07
C VAL A 207 6.99 -13.33 3.56
N HIS A 208 5.88 -13.52 2.85
CA HIS A 208 5.80 -13.28 1.40
C HIS A 208 5.42 -11.83 1.13
N VAL A 209 6.11 -11.21 0.17
CA VAL A 209 5.80 -9.88 -0.36
C VAL A 209 5.41 -10.02 -1.84
N PHE A 210 4.16 -9.72 -2.16
CA PHE A 210 3.66 -9.71 -3.54
C PHE A 210 3.46 -8.28 -4.02
N VAL A 211 3.75 -8.02 -5.31
CA VAL A 211 3.48 -6.73 -5.97
C VAL A 211 2.49 -6.99 -7.10
N ASP A 212 1.35 -6.30 -7.10
CA ASP A 212 0.22 -6.48 -8.02
C ASP A 212 -0.36 -7.90 -8.05
N GLY A 213 -0.20 -8.64 -6.95
CA GLY A 213 -0.55 -10.07 -6.88
C GLY A 213 0.31 -10.98 -7.77
N ALA A 214 1.38 -10.45 -8.36
CA ALA A 214 2.34 -11.20 -9.18
C ALA A 214 3.62 -11.48 -8.39
N ALA A 215 4.19 -12.67 -8.61
CA ALA A 215 5.59 -12.91 -8.27
C ALA A 215 6.47 -12.11 -9.23
N ASN A 216 7.33 -11.25 -8.70
CA ASN A 216 8.26 -10.47 -9.51
C ASN A 216 9.37 -11.36 -10.12
N SER A 217 10.24 -10.79 -10.94
CA SER A 217 11.31 -11.48 -11.67
C SER A 217 12.36 -12.20 -10.80
N TYR A 218 12.30 -12.00 -9.48
CA TYR A 218 13.16 -12.64 -8.49
C TYR A 218 12.51 -13.91 -7.89
N GLY A 219 11.21 -14.14 -8.09
CA GLY A 219 10.49 -15.28 -7.52
C GLY A 219 10.15 -15.06 -6.03
N SER A 220 9.46 -16.03 -5.43
CA SER A 220 8.99 -15.97 -4.04
C SER A 220 10.17 -15.88 -3.06
N TYR A 221 10.62 -14.67 -2.76
CA TYR A 221 11.70 -14.44 -1.79
C TYR A 221 11.14 -14.46 -0.37
N MET A 222 11.50 -15.54 0.32
CA MET A 222 11.43 -15.68 1.76
C MET A 222 12.45 -14.71 2.38
N VAL A 223 12.01 -13.60 2.96
CA VAL A 223 12.94 -12.61 3.53
C VAL A 223 13.12 -12.84 5.04
N TYR A 224 14.26 -13.44 5.41
CA TYR A 224 14.82 -13.23 6.75
C TYR A 224 15.49 -11.87 6.78
N SER A 225 14.95 -10.93 7.55
CA SER A 225 15.65 -9.68 7.82
C SER A 225 15.25 -9.12 9.18
N THR A 226 16.26 -8.84 10.01
CA THR A 226 16.16 -7.97 11.20
C THR A 226 16.23 -6.49 10.84
N ASP A 227 16.52 -6.19 9.57
CA ASP A 227 16.69 -4.86 8.97
C ASP A 227 15.58 -4.65 7.89
N PRO A 228 15.40 -3.44 7.33
CA PRO A 228 14.36 -3.20 6.31
C PRO A 228 14.47 -4.10 5.07
N ILE A 229 13.33 -4.45 4.47
CA ILE A 229 13.26 -5.25 3.24
C ILE A 229 13.35 -4.32 2.02
N GLU A 230 14.45 -4.39 1.28
CA GLU A 230 14.62 -3.61 0.04
C GLU A 230 13.96 -4.29 -1.16
N LEU A 231 12.99 -3.62 -1.78
CA LEU A 231 12.39 -4.04 -3.06
C LEU A 231 13.05 -3.29 -4.22
N THR A 232 13.82 -4.02 -5.04
CA THR A 232 14.51 -3.44 -6.21
C THR A 232 13.79 -3.78 -7.52
N GLY A 233 13.66 -2.79 -8.41
CA GLY A 233 13.08 -3.00 -9.75
C GLY A 233 11.55 -3.09 -9.80
N VAL A 234 10.84 -2.50 -8.83
CA VAL A 234 9.41 -2.20 -8.98
C VAL A 234 9.26 -1.15 -10.10
N PRO A 235 8.35 -1.33 -11.08
CA PRO A 235 8.07 -0.32 -12.10
C PRO A 235 7.48 0.98 -11.52
N ASP A 236 7.36 2.02 -12.35
CA ASP A 236 6.63 3.23 -11.99
C ASP A 236 5.11 3.01 -12.16
N GLY A 237 4.31 3.56 -11.25
CA GLY A 237 2.84 3.51 -11.32
C GLY A 237 2.14 3.16 -10.01
N ASP A 238 0.84 2.88 -10.11
CA ASP A 238 0.03 2.38 -9.00
C ASP A 238 0.27 0.88 -8.80
N HIS A 239 0.72 0.51 -7.61
CA HIS A 239 1.01 -0.89 -7.24
C HIS A 239 0.25 -1.32 -5.99
N SER A 240 -0.10 -2.60 -5.92
CA SER A 240 -0.69 -3.23 -4.74
C SER A 240 0.34 -4.14 -4.08
N ILE A 241 0.86 -3.75 -2.91
CA ILE A 241 1.78 -4.56 -2.12
C ILE A 241 0.97 -5.38 -1.11
N MET A 242 1.05 -6.70 -1.21
CA MET A 242 0.39 -7.62 -0.28
C MET A 242 1.43 -8.33 0.58
N LEU A 243 1.22 -8.28 1.90
CA LEU A 243 2.00 -9.03 2.88
C LEU A 243 1.19 -10.22 3.36
N GLN A 244 1.81 -11.40 3.32
CA GLN A 244 1.21 -12.66 3.78
C GLN A 244 2.22 -13.40 4.66
N LEU A 245 1.76 -13.83 5.84
CA LEU A 245 2.54 -14.68 6.74
C LEU A 245 2.53 -16.12 6.21
N VAL A 246 3.71 -16.74 6.19
CA VAL A 246 3.87 -18.14 5.78
C VAL A 246 4.70 -18.93 6.78
N ASP A 247 4.44 -20.23 6.83
CA ASP A 247 5.18 -21.18 7.65
C ASP A 247 6.59 -21.47 7.07
N THR A 248 7.35 -22.34 7.76
CA THR A 248 8.66 -22.82 7.29
C THR A 248 8.60 -23.74 6.06
N SER A 249 7.40 -24.11 5.60
CA SER A 249 7.15 -24.88 4.37
C SER A 249 6.61 -24.02 3.20
N HIS A 250 6.56 -22.70 3.41
CA HIS A 250 6.10 -21.67 2.48
C HIS A 250 4.59 -21.71 2.16
N GLN A 251 3.78 -22.32 3.04
CA GLN A 251 2.32 -22.27 2.97
C GLN A 251 1.77 -21.07 3.76
N PRO A 252 0.70 -20.40 3.28
CA PRO A 252 0.00 -19.36 4.02
C PRO A 252 -0.49 -19.87 5.38
N PHE A 253 -0.21 -19.13 6.45
CA PHE A 253 -0.67 -19.49 7.80
C PHE A 253 -2.19 -19.41 7.92
N ASP A 254 -2.80 -18.43 7.23
CA ASP A 254 -4.23 -18.35 6.90
C ASP A 254 -4.38 -17.37 5.71
N PRO A 255 -5.00 -17.76 4.57
CA PRO A 255 -5.30 -16.82 3.48
C PRO A 255 -6.33 -15.73 3.84
N SER A 256 -6.99 -15.80 4.99
CA SER A 256 -7.85 -14.73 5.50
C SER A 256 -7.08 -13.55 6.10
N ILE A 257 -5.79 -13.75 6.45
CA ILE A 257 -4.91 -12.74 7.06
C ILE A 257 -3.93 -12.21 6.00
N GLU A 258 -4.48 -11.57 4.96
CA GLU A 258 -3.72 -10.82 3.96
C GLU A 258 -3.81 -9.31 4.26
N SER A 259 -2.66 -8.64 4.37
CA SER A 259 -2.60 -7.19 4.53
C SER A 259 -2.14 -6.54 3.23
N THR A 260 -3.08 -5.87 2.55
CA THR A 260 -2.84 -5.22 1.25
C THR A 260 -2.74 -3.72 1.39
N VAL A 261 -1.64 -3.14 0.88
CA VAL A 261 -1.33 -1.72 0.86
C VAL A 261 -1.17 -1.28 -0.59
N ASN A 262 -1.98 -0.31 -1.03
CA ASN A 262 -1.77 0.32 -2.33
C ASN A 262 -0.69 1.40 -2.20
N VAL A 263 0.33 1.35 -3.03
CA VAL A 263 1.47 2.27 -3.08
C VAL A 263 1.62 2.77 -4.51
N THR A 264 1.55 4.08 -4.71
CA THR A 264 1.94 4.71 -5.98
C THR A 264 3.45 4.96 -5.95
N VAL A 265 4.20 4.26 -6.80
CA VAL A 265 5.59 4.59 -7.08
C VAL A 265 5.58 5.79 -8.01
N ALA A 266 5.89 6.97 -7.45
CA ALA A 266 5.96 8.20 -8.21
C ALA A 266 7.08 8.12 -9.25
N VAL A 267 6.78 8.52 -10.49
CA VAL A 267 7.81 8.82 -11.49
C VAL A 267 8.62 10.00 -10.95
N ASP A 268 9.91 9.77 -10.71
CA ASP A 268 10.86 10.86 -10.53
C ASP A 268 11.07 11.54 -11.90
N VAL A 269 10.26 12.55 -12.18
CA VAL A 269 10.48 13.47 -13.31
C VAL A 269 11.62 14.38 -12.90
N PRO A 270 12.81 14.31 -13.54
CA PRO A 270 13.92 15.15 -13.16
C PRO A 270 13.56 16.62 -13.44
N ASN A 271 13.63 17.47 -12.41
CA ASN A 271 13.33 18.89 -12.52
C ASN A 271 14.10 19.52 -13.70
N THR A 272 13.37 20.22 -14.58
CA THR A 272 13.88 20.92 -15.74
C THR A 272 14.05 22.39 -15.41
N ALA A 273 15.24 22.95 -15.68
CA ALA A 273 15.47 24.37 -15.41
C ALA A 273 14.46 25.24 -16.20
N PRO A 274 13.90 26.31 -15.60
CA PRO A 274 12.95 27.18 -16.27
C PRO A 274 13.58 27.84 -17.51
N GLU A 275 12.78 28.17 -18.53
CA GLU A 275 13.22 29.00 -19.65
C GLU A 275 13.07 30.47 -19.26
N ALA A 276 14.18 31.17 -19.06
CA ALA A 276 14.14 32.59 -18.75
C ALA A 276 13.84 33.42 -20.01
N GLY A 277 12.93 34.38 -19.90
CA GLY A 277 12.59 35.25 -21.01
C GLY A 277 11.96 36.56 -20.55
N PHE A 278 12.20 37.62 -21.31
CA PHE A 278 11.48 38.88 -21.11
C PHE A 278 11.35 39.68 -22.39
N THR A 279 10.45 40.66 -22.34
CA THR A 279 10.34 41.74 -23.32
C THR A 279 10.39 43.08 -22.59
N TRP A 280 10.66 44.15 -23.32
CA TRP A 280 10.78 45.49 -22.76
C TRP A 280 10.17 46.54 -23.69
N THR A 281 9.66 47.62 -23.11
CA THR A 281 9.23 48.81 -23.85
C THR A 281 9.79 50.05 -23.16
N ALA A 282 10.56 50.85 -23.91
CA ALA A 282 11.07 52.13 -23.46
C ALA A 282 10.10 53.27 -23.82
N ASP A 283 9.87 54.16 -22.86
CA ASP A 283 9.31 55.51 -23.03
C ASP A 283 10.39 56.47 -22.51
N ASP A 284 11.10 57.11 -23.44
CA ASP A 284 12.30 57.90 -23.19
C ASP A 284 13.38 57.11 -22.38
N LEU A 285 13.65 57.54 -21.15
CA LEU A 285 14.60 56.93 -20.21
C LEU A 285 13.95 55.89 -19.29
N THR A 286 12.62 55.71 -19.34
CA THR A 286 11.90 54.77 -18.49
C THR A 286 11.54 53.52 -19.27
N VAL A 287 11.95 52.35 -18.75
CA VAL A 287 11.69 51.05 -19.37
C VAL A 287 10.75 50.26 -18.48
N MET A 288 9.64 49.82 -19.07
CA MET A 288 8.79 48.79 -18.48
C MET A 288 9.24 47.43 -19.00
N PHE A 289 9.58 46.54 -18.07
CA PHE A 289 9.93 45.16 -18.36
C PHE A 289 8.70 44.27 -18.17
N THR A 290 8.55 43.29 -19.07
CA THR A 290 7.50 42.27 -18.99
C THR A 290 8.18 40.90 -18.98
N ASN A 291 8.05 40.18 -17.88
CA ASN A 291 8.52 38.81 -17.78
C ASN A 291 7.74 37.92 -18.75
N THR A 292 8.46 37.01 -19.40
CA THR A 292 7.89 35.95 -20.24
C THR A 292 8.58 34.62 -19.95
N SER A 293 9.12 34.45 -18.75
CA SER A 293 9.71 33.20 -18.29
C SER A 293 8.64 32.13 -18.20
N THR A 294 8.99 30.91 -18.59
CA THR A 294 8.12 29.75 -18.47
C THR A 294 8.86 28.63 -17.79
N ASP A 295 8.10 27.75 -17.16
CA ASP A 295 8.60 26.49 -16.63
C ASP A 295 7.72 25.36 -17.17
N GLU A 296 8.34 24.24 -17.55
CA GLU A 296 7.64 23.06 -18.08
C GLU A 296 7.01 22.22 -16.95
N ASP A 297 7.63 22.22 -15.76
CA ASP A 297 7.17 21.46 -14.59
C ASP A 297 6.05 22.20 -13.83
N GLY A 298 5.98 23.53 -13.96
CA GLY A 298 4.88 24.39 -13.53
C GLY A 298 5.07 25.04 -12.16
N ASP A 299 6.31 25.13 -11.69
CA ASP A 299 6.68 25.65 -10.38
C ASP A 299 6.57 27.18 -10.27
N ALA A 300 6.53 27.64 -9.01
CA ALA A 300 6.34 29.06 -8.69
C ALA A 300 7.65 29.84 -8.83
N LEU A 301 7.86 30.43 -10.00
CA LEU A 301 9.08 31.16 -10.31
C LEU A 301 9.30 32.42 -9.46
N THR A 302 10.58 32.68 -9.17
CA THR A 302 11.12 33.91 -8.58
C THR A 302 12.11 34.56 -9.53
N TYR A 303 12.25 35.88 -9.44
CA TYR A 303 12.93 36.70 -10.43
C TYR A 303 14.00 37.60 -9.80
N SER A 304 15.11 37.76 -10.50
CA SER A 304 16.15 38.75 -10.16
C SER A 304 16.58 39.47 -11.43
N TRP A 305 16.42 40.78 -11.45
CA TRP A 305 16.78 41.66 -12.57
C TRP A 305 18.06 42.42 -12.24
N GLU A 306 18.98 42.50 -13.18
CA GLU A 306 20.12 43.43 -13.15
C GLU A 306 20.04 44.32 -14.39
N PHE A 307 19.88 45.63 -14.22
CA PHE A 307 19.57 46.55 -15.32
C PHE A 307 20.79 47.05 -16.12
N GLY A 308 21.99 46.53 -15.83
CA GLY A 308 23.24 46.88 -16.51
C GLY A 308 23.85 48.23 -16.10
N ASP A 309 23.15 49.04 -15.31
CA ASP A 309 23.61 50.32 -14.74
C ASP A 309 24.10 50.19 -13.28
N GLY A 310 23.91 49.02 -12.66
CA GLY A 310 24.21 48.74 -11.25
C GLY A 310 23.00 48.75 -10.32
N ASN A 311 21.79 48.96 -10.85
CA ASN A 311 20.53 48.78 -10.14
C ASN A 311 19.90 47.40 -10.44
N SER A 312 19.08 46.91 -9.52
CA SER A 312 18.42 45.61 -9.60
C SER A 312 17.00 45.62 -9.03
N SER A 313 16.20 44.60 -9.37
CA SER A 313 14.84 44.40 -8.84
C SER A 313 14.50 42.91 -8.65
N MET A 314 13.53 42.65 -7.77
CA MET A 314 12.92 41.32 -7.55
C MET A 314 11.43 41.28 -7.94
N ASP A 315 10.89 42.38 -8.49
CA ASP A 315 9.52 42.41 -9.00
C ASP A 315 9.42 41.56 -10.27
N GLU A 316 8.26 40.93 -10.50
CA GLU A 316 7.99 40.15 -11.72
C GLU A 316 8.07 41.01 -12.98
N ASN A 317 7.44 42.19 -12.95
CA ASN A 317 7.35 43.11 -14.09
C ASN A 317 7.81 44.52 -13.63
N PRO A 318 9.12 44.77 -13.49
CA PRO A 318 9.62 46.03 -12.95
C PRO A 318 9.52 47.18 -13.96
N ILE A 319 9.47 48.40 -13.42
CA ILE A 319 9.67 49.63 -14.17
C ILE A 319 10.96 50.26 -13.65
N HIS A 320 11.91 50.52 -14.55
CA HIS A 320 13.20 51.14 -14.21
C HIS A 320 13.40 52.42 -15.03
N THR A 321 14.07 53.41 -14.45
CA THR A 321 14.39 54.67 -15.13
C THR A 321 15.90 54.87 -15.11
N TYR A 322 16.50 55.01 -16.28
CA TYR A 322 17.94 55.21 -16.45
C TYR A 322 18.32 56.69 -16.33
N ASP A 323 19.50 56.97 -15.76
CA ASP A 323 20.03 58.34 -15.61
C ASP A 323 20.49 58.98 -16.93
N ALA A 324 20.69 58.19 -18.00
CA ALA A 324 21.22 58.65 -19.28
C ALA A 324 20.74 57.79 -20.47
N ALA A 325 20.77 58.36 -21.67
CA ALA A 325 20.58 57.61 -22.91
C ALA A 325 21.75 56.65 -23.17
N GLY A 326 21.45 55.45 -23.67
CA GLY A 326 22.46 54.41 -23.84
C GLY A 326 21.91 53.04 -24.25
N SER A 327 22.83 52.08 -24.34
CA SER A 327 22.54 50.64 -24.46
C SER A 327 22.99 49.97 -23.17
N TYR A 328 22.10 49.18 -22.57
CA TYR A 328 22.30 48.55 -21.28
C TYR A 328 22.09 47.04 -21.43
N ALA A 329 23.09 46.25 -21.03
CA ALA A 329 22.98 44.80 -20.97
C ALA A 329 22.14 44.41 -19.74
N VAL A 330 20.86 44.15 -19.97
CA VAL A 330 19.92 43.74 -18.91
C VAL A 330 19.89 42.22 -18.84
N SER A 331 19.96 41.69 -17.62
CA SER A 331 19.76 40.26 -17.38
C SER A 331 18.61 39.99 -16.41
N LEU A 332 17.81 38.98 -16.73
CA LEU A 332 16.80 38.40 -15.87
C LEU A 332 17.23 36.98 -15.51
N THR A 333 17.41 36.70 -14.22
CA THR A 333 17.48 35.34 -13.70
C THR A 333 16.08 34.89 -13.27
N ALA A 334 15.62 33.75 -13.77
CA ALA A 334 14.44 33.05 -13.27
C ALA A 334 14.86 31.82 -12.45
N SER A 335 14.13 31.53 -11.37
CA SER A 335 14.38 30.36 -10.52
C SER A 335 13.09 29.75 -9.99
N ASP A 336 12.96 28.44 -10.12
CA ASP A 336 11.96 27.55 -9.51
C ASP A 336 12.19 27.32 -7.99
N GLY A 337 13.42 27.57 -7.51
CA GLY A 337 13.88 27.31 -6.14
C GLY A 337 15.00 26.26 -6.04
N GLU A 338 15.28 25.51 -7.11
CA GLU A 338 16.31 24.49 -7.23
C GLU A 338 17.33 24.78 -8.35
N LEU A 339 16.83 25.10 -9.54
CA LEU A 339 17.58 25.46 -10.75
C LEU A 339 17.34 26.93 -11.13
N THR A 340 18.10 27.39 -12.12
CA THR A 340 18.02 28.76 -12.64
C THR A 340 18.37 28.81 -14.12
N ASP A 341 17.76 29.76 -14.82
CA ASP A 341 18.18 30.20 -16.15
C ASP A 341 18.27 31.73 -16.24
N ASN A 342 18.96 32.24 -17.26
CA ASN A 342 19.28 33.65 -17.42
C ASN A 342 19.02 34.14 -18.84
N ALA A 343 18.03 35.03 -18.98
CA ALA A 343 17.82 35.80 -20.21
C ALA A 343 18.70 37.06 -20.22
N TYR A 344 19.18 37.44 -21.40
CA TYR A 344 19.98 38.65 -21.62
C TYR A 344 19.47 39.40 -22.85
N GLU A 345 19.21 40.70 -22.71
CA GLU A 345 18.85 41.60 -23.82
C GLU A 345 19.61 42.92 -23.73
N GLU A 346 19.92 43.51 -24.89
CA GLU A 346 20.44 44.88 -24.99
C GLU A 346 19.27 45.86 -25.06
N VAL A 347 19.02 46.56 -23.95
CA VAL A 347 17.97 47.56 -23.83
C VAL A 347 18.52 48.91 -24.24
N THR A 348 17.88 49.55 -25.22
CA THR A 348 18.26 50.90 -25.67
C THR A 348 17.24 51.93 -25.21
N VAL A 349 17.73 53.00 -24.58
CA VAL A 349 16.94 54.15 -24.11
C VAL A 349 17.48 55.44 -24.71
N SER A 350 16.56 56.36 -25.00
CA SER A 350 16.86 57.65 -25.64
C SER A 350 16.36 58.80 -24.77
N ASP A 351 17.16 59.87 -24.69
CA ASP A 351 16.72 61.14 -24.11
C ASP A 351 15.78 61.84 -25.11
N PRO A 352 14.59 62.32 -24.71
CA PRO A 352 13.69 63.08 -25.59
C PRO A 352 14.35 64.36 -26.13
N GLY A 353 15.35 64.89 -25.41
CA GLY A 353 16.19 66.00 -25.86
C GLY A 353 17.15 65.66 -27.01
N ASP A 354 17.36 64.38 -27.34
CA ASP A 354 18.23 63.92 -28.44
C ASP A 354 17.43 63.58 -29.72
N MET A 355 16.12 63.87 -29.75
CA MET A 355 15.36 63.87 -31.01
C MET A 355 15.99 64.91 -31.97
N PRO A 356 16.38 64.54 -33.20
CA PRO A 356 17.22 65.39 -34.02
C PRO A 356 16.50 66.70 -34.40
N GLU A 357 17.04 67.83 -33.95
CA GLU A 357 16.63 69.18 -34.37
C GLU A 357 16.84 69.31 -35.89
N PHE A 358 15.77 69.12 -36.66
CA PHE A 358 15.81 69.37 -38.10
C PHE A 358 15.35 70.80 -38.38
N ALA A 359 16.28 71.61 -38.91
CA ALA A 359 15.99 72.94 -39.43
C ALA A 359 16.08 72.92 -40.96
N VAL A 360 14.94 72.98 -41.65
CA VAL A 360 14.92 73.20 -43.11
C VAL A 360 14.94 74.71 -43.36
N THR A 361 16.05 75.21 -43.91
CA THR A 361 16.15 76.58 -44.41
C THR A 361 15.73 76.63 -45.87
N ILE A 362 14.57 77.22 -46.15
CA ILE A 362 14.12 77.45 -47.53
C ILE A 362 14.53 78.86 -47.95
N ASN A 363 15.51 78.94 -48.86
CA ASN A 363 15.90 80.19 -49.51
C ASN A 363 14.90 80.55 -50.61
N THR A 364 13.86 81.32 -50.26
CA THR A 364 12.91 81.86 -51.24
C THR A 364 13.44 83.18 -51.82
N ALA A 365 13.49 83.27 -53.15
CA ALA A 365 13.91 84.47 -53.88
C ALA A 365 12.71 85.16 -54.52
N GLY A 366 12.52 86.45 -54.22
CA GLY A 366 11.43 87.26 -54.76
C GLY A 366 11.93 88.67 -55.09
N GLY A 367 12.14 88.95 -56.38
CA GLY A 367 12.76 90.21 -56.81
C GLY A 367 14.26 90.26 -56.48
N THR A 368 14.73 91.35 -55.87
CA THR A 368 16.15 91.59 -55.57
C THR A 368 16.57 91.22 -54.14
N SER A 369 15.72 90.52 -53.39
CA SER A 369 15.93 90.21 -51.97
C SER A 369 15.74 88.73 -51.69
N ASN A 370 16.64 88.15 -50.90
CA ASN A 370 16.49 86.82 -50.33
C ASN A 370 16.08 86.95 -48.86
N TYR A 371 15.13 86.11 -48.44
CA TYR A 371 14.72 85.98 -47.04
C TYR A 371 14.86 84.50 -46.65
N PRO A 372 15.64 84.17 -45.60
CA PRO A 372 15.65 82.82 -45.06
C PRO A 372 14.32 82.59 -44.33
N LEU A 373 13.59 81.54 -44.72
CA LEU A 373 12.50 81.00 -43.91
C LEU A 373 13.00 79.69 -43.29
N THR A 374 13.17 79.69 -41.97
CA THR A 374 13.50 78.50 -41.19
C THR A 374 12.21 77.88 -40.69
N ILE A 375 12.03 76.59 -40.97
CA ILE A 375 10.97 75.77 -40.38
C ILE A 375 11.65 74.55 -39.76
N GLY A 376 11.31 74.24 -38.51
CA GLY A 376 11.80 73.10 -37.77
C GLY A 376 10.85 72.75 -36.63
N VAL A 377 11.13 71.65 -35.95
CA VAL A 377 10.48 71.28 -34.69
C VAL A 377 11.47 71.52 -33.55
N SER A 378 10.96 72.02 -32.43
CA SER A 378 11.69 72.15 -31.17
C SER A 378 11.04 71.17 -30.18
N PRO A 379 11.81 70.55 -29.26
CA PRO A 379 11.26 69.62 -28.28
C PRO A 379 10.50 70.28 -27.10
N ASP A 380 10.37 71.61 -27.08
CA ASP A 380 9.66 72.41 -26.04
C ASP A 380 8.13 72.51 -26.25
#